data_AF-A0A173XF44-F1
#
_entry.id   AF-A0A173XF44-F1
#
_cell.length_a   1.000
_cell.length_b   1.000
_cell.length_c   1.000
_cell.angle_alpha   90.00
_cell.angle_beta   90.00
_cell.angle_gamma   90.00
#
_symmetry.space_group_name_H-M   'P 1'
#
loop_
_entity.id
_entity.type
_entity.pdbx_description
1 polymer ?
#
loop_
_entity_poly.entity_id
_entity_poly.type
_entity_poly.pdbx_seq_one_letter_code
_entity_poly.pdbx_strand_id
1 'polypeptide(L)' 'MIVTTTVSVEGRRITEYKGIVFGEVISGVNFVRDVAASFSNFFGGRSGSYEEELV' A
#
# COMPACT_ATOMS: atom_id res chain seq x y z
N MET A 1 -10.11 -11.52 -8.34
CA MET A 1 -8.75 -12.08 -8.36
C MET A 1 -8.40 -12.47 -6.93
N ILE A 2 -7.89 -13.68 -6.68
CA ILE A 2 -7.44 -14.07 -5.33
C ILE A 2 -5.99 -13.59 -5.17
N VAL A 3 -5.73 -12.78 -4.16
CA VAL A 3 -4.38 -12.36 -3.75
C VAL A 3 -4.22 -12.82 -2.31
N THR A 4 -3.14 -13.53 -2.03
CA THR A 4 -2.87 -14.06 -0.68
C THR A 4 -1.39 -13.97 -0.38
N THR A 5 -1.07 -13.84 0.90
CA THR A 5 0.30 -13.93 1.44
C THR A 5 0.65 -15.37 1.85
N THR A 6 -0.30 -16.30 1.75
CA THR A 6 -0.09 -17.74 1.97
C THR A 6 0.50 -18.42 0.73
N VAL A 7 1.20 -19.53 0.93
CA VAL A 7 1.80 -20.31 -0.16
C VAL A 7 0.78 -21.11 -0.98
N SER A 8 -0.44 -21.27 -0.48
CA SER A 8 -1.51 -22.04 -1.12
C SER A 8 -2.90 -21.51 -0.75
N VAL A 9 -3.91 -21.96 -1.49
CA VAL A 9 -5.33 -21.65 -1.25
C VAL A 9 -6.06 -22.96 -0.93
N GLU A 10 -6.71 -23.03 0.22
CA GLU A 10 -7.45 -24.23 0.64
C GLU A 10 -8.59 -24.56 -0.34
N GLY A 11 -8.83 -25.86 -0.59
CA GLY A 11 -9.84 -26.32 -1.53
C GLY A 11 -9.56 -25.98 -3.01
N ARG A 12 -8.37 -25.45 -3.31
CA ARG A 12 -7.92 -25.12 -4.68
C ARG A 12 -6.57 -25.78 -4.96
N ARG A 13 -6.38 -26.25 -6.20
CA ARG A 13 -5.11 -26.77 -6.68
C ARG A 13 -4.48 -25.79 -7.67
N ILE A 14 -3.23 -25.42 -7.44
CA ILE A 14 -2.43 -24.64 -8.41
C ILE A 14 -2.09 -25.56 -9.59
N THR A 15 -2.52 -25.20 -10.80
CA THR A 15 -2.26 -25.97 -12.02
C THR A 15 -0.98 -25.54 -12.73
N GLU A 16 -0.55 -24.29 -12.54
CA GLU A 16 0.64 -23.73 -13.17
C GLU A 16 1.19 -22.55 -12.35
N TYR A 17 2.52 -22.43 -12.31
CA TYR A 17 3.20 -21.27 -11.74
C TYR A 17 3.71 -20.36 -12.86
N LYS A 18 3.27 -19.10 -12.88
CA LYS A 18 3.56 -18.13 -13.94
C LYS A 18 4.81 -17.28 -13.69
N GLY A 19 5.61 -17.62 -12.70
CA GLY A 19 6.75 -16.81 -12.25
C GLY A 19 6.34 -15.73 -11.23
N ILE A 20 7.33 -14.96 -10.79
CA ILE A 20 7.17 -13.93 -9.76
C ILE A 20 6.72 -12.62 -10.42
N VAL A 21 5.80 -11.91 -9.77
CA VAL A 21 5.37 -10.56 -10.15
C VAL A 21 5.74 -9.58 -9.04
N PHE A 22 6.03 -8.33 -9.42
CA PHE A 22 6.40 -7.26 -8.51
C PHE A 22 5.74 -5.96 -8.95
N GLY A 23 5.36 -5.13 -7.98
CA GLY A 23 4.83 -3.79 -8.20
C GLY A 23 5.35 -2.85 -7.13
N GLU A 24 5.78 -1.66 -7.54
CA GLU A 24 6.29 -0.60 -6.67
C GLU A 24 5.60 0.71 -7.03
N VAL A 25 5.34 1.52 -6.01
CA VAL A 25 4.80 2.88 -6.17
C VAL A 25 5.80 3.85 -5.55
N ILE A 26 6.30 4.78 -6.35
CA ILE A 26 7.20 5.85 -5.90
C ILE A 26 6.35 7.11 -5.71
N SER A 27 6.04 7.45 -4.46
CA SER A 27 5.38 8.71 -4.14
C SER A 27 6.40 9.84 -4.13
N GLY A 28 6.24 10.81 -5.05
CA GLY A 28 7.11 11.98 -5.12
C GLY A 28 6.90 12.89 -3.92
N VAL A 29 7.99 13.29 -3.26
CA VAL A 29 7.97 14.23 -2.13
C VAL A 29 7.46 15.59 -2.61
N ASN A 30 6.20 15.87 -2.35
CA ASN A 30 5.69 17.22 -2.41
C ASN A 30 6.30 18.00 -1.24
N PHE A 31 7.46 18.61 -1.43
CA PHE A 31 8.11 19.53 -0.48
C PHE A 31 7.12 20.58 0.09
N VAL A 32 6.10 20.94 -0.69
CA VAL A 32 5.00 21.84 -0.30
C VAL A 32 4.04 21.20 0.73
N ARG A 33 3.79 19.88 0.65
CA ARG A 33 2.90 19.15 1.56
C ARG A 33 3.57 18.87 2.91
N ASP A 34 4.88 18.67 2.95
CA ASP A 34 5.64 18.49 4.19
C ASP A 34 5.62 19.75 5.08
N VAL A 35 5.65 20.95 4.48
CA VAL A 35 5.52 22.22 5.21
C VAL A 35 4.11 22.42 5.77
N ALA A 36 3.07 22.02 5.02
CA ALA A 36 1.68 22.07 5.49
C ALA A 36 1.38 20.98 6.54
N ALA A 37 1.97 19.79 6.41
CA ALA A 37 1.83 18.68 7.34
C ALA A 37 2.54 18.93 8.68
N SER A 38 3.66 19.66 8.66
CA SER A 38 4.32 20.15 9.88
C SER A 38 3.41 21.03 10.75
N PHE A 39 2.39 21.68 10.18
CA PHE A 39 1.38 22.42 10.94
C PHE A 39 0.24 21.54 11.48
N SER A 40 -0.01 20.37 10.88
CA SER A 40 -1.13 19.49 11.24
C SER A 40 -0.78 18.37 12.24
N ASN A 41 0.47 18.26 12.67
CA ASN A 41 0.98 17.22 13.58
C ASN A 41 0.36 17.18 15.00
N PHE A 42 -0.71 17.92 15.29
CA PHE A 42 -1.26 18.02 16.65
C PHE A 42 -2.36 17.02 17.00
N PHE A 43 -2.95 16.28 16.05
CA PHE A 43 -4.03 15.33 16.38
C PHE A 43 -3.68 13.90 15.98
N GLY A 44 -3.15 13.17 16.97
CA GLY A 44 -2.86 11.74 16.88
C GLY A 44 -4.13 10.89 16.79
N GLY A 45 -4.20 10.07 15.74
CA GLY A 45 -5.27 9.13 15.44
C GLY A 45 -5.34 8.94 13.92
N ARG A 46 -5.47 7.69 13.43
CA ARG A 46 -5.41 7.28 12.00
C ARG A 46 -5.64 8.46 11.03
N SER A 47 -4.55 8.95 10.45
CA SER A 47 -4.54 10.09 9.54
C SER A 47 -5.07 9.65 8.18
N GLY A 48 -6.37 9.84 7.95
CA GLY A 48 -7.00 9.53 6.66
C GLY A 48 -6.31 10.17 5.45
N SER A 49 -5.55 11.26 5.65
CA SER A 49 -4.80 11.92 4.57
C SER A 49 -3.58 11.16 4.03
N TYR A 50 -3.05 10.17 4.78
CA TYR A 50 -1.97 9.30 4.31
C TYR A 50 -2.50 7.98 3.71
N GLU A 51 -3.66 7.48 4.17
CA GLU A 51 -4.31 6.31 3.56
C GLU A 51 -4.84 6.61 2.15
N GLU A 52 -5.26 7.85 1.88
CA GLU A 52 -5.73 8.30 0.55
C GLU A 52 -4.59 8.47 -0.46
N GLU A 53 -3.36 8.72 -0.01
CA GLU A 53 -2.18 8.90 -0.88
C GLU A 53 -1.53 7.55 -1.27
N LEU A 54 -1.95 6.45 -0.62
CA LEU A 54 -1.51 5.09 -0.87
C LEU A 54 -2.44 4.29 -1.81
N VAL A 55 -3.52 4.91 -2.31
CA VAL A 55 -4.45 4.31 -3.29
C VAL A 55 -4.17 4.79 -4.71
#